data_AF-A0A353BEN4-F1
#
_entry.id   AF-A0A353BEN4-F1
#
_cell.length_a   1.000
_cell.length_b   1.000
_cell.length_c   1.000
_cell.angle_alpha   90.00
_cell.angle_beta   90.00
_cell.angle_gamma   90.00
#
_symmetry.space_group_name_H-M   'P 1'
#
loop_
_entity.id
_entity.type
_entity.pdbx_description
1 polymer ?
#
loop_
_entity_poly.entity_id
_entity_poly.type
_entity_poly.pdbx_seq_one_letter_code
_entity_poly.pdbx_strand_id
1 'polypeptide(L)'
;MKNRTQFTDRDLTVLRALSLQVRLFGQRQLAAALWAGDVANARRRLKRFVDLGLLQRNIVLARPLPDLLSPVFVWQPGDENPDASQIAFQLQSRWRYRALRSTVIFLPSDIIVNHFGGRKKAVMSAQVSHDLGVSEVWLWFCCNQPCYASAWRGENMITDREPGQVMPDAILVDANDQPAMLIEFGGDYDAGRIAAFHDDAVLRGLPYQIW
;
A
#
# COMPACT_ATOMS: atom_id res chain seq x y z
N MET A 1 -10.15 -33.63 15.80
CA MET A 1 -8.79 -33.06 15.97
C MET A 1 -8.75 -31.66 15.37
N LYS A 2 -8.54 -30.60 16.17
CA LYS A 2 -8.27 -29.26 15.64
C LYS A 2 -6.92 -29.32 14.92
N ASN A 3 -6.91 -29.29 13.59
CA ASN A 3 -5.68 -29.10 12.83
C ASN A 3 -5.04 -27.79 13.32
N ARG A 4 -3.94 -27.88 14.08
CA ARG A 4 -3.12 -26.72 14.40
C ARG A 4 -2.58 -26.18 13.07
N THR A 5 -3.13 -25.06 12.61
CA THR A 5 -2.57 -24.37 11.45
C THR A 5 -1.18 -23.89 11.83
N GLN A 6 -0.14 -24.51 11.28
CA GLN A 6 1.21 -23.97 11.35
C GLN A 6 1.29 -22.77 10.42
N PHE A 7 1.65 -21.61 10.98
CA PHE A 7 1.93 -20.39 10.23
C PHE A 7 3.36 -20.43 9.72
N THR A 8 3.54 -20.00 8.47
CA THR A 8 4.83 -19.79 7.80
C THR A 8 5.19 -18.32 7.85
N ASP A 9 6.44 -17.97 7.57
CA ASP A 9 6.88 -16.56 7.52
C ASP A 9 6.05 -15.75 6.52
N ARG A 10 5.75 -16.32 5.35
CA ARG A 10 4.86 -15.68 4.37
C ARG A 10 3.48 -15.37 4.93
N ASP A 11 2.93 -16.25 5.76
CA ASP A 11 1.63 -16.03 6.38
C ASP A 11 1.68 -14.86 7.37
N LEU A 12 2.74 -14.82 8.18
CA LEU A 12 2.99 -13.72 9.10
C LEU A 12 3.20 -12.41 8.35
N THR A 13 3.94 -12.43 7.24
CA THR A 13 4.11 -11.27 6.35
C THR A 13 2.77 -10.72 5.89
N VAL A 14 1.88 -11.56 5.36
CA VAL A 14 0.56 -11.11 4.88
C VAL A 14 -0.31 -10.57 6.01
N LEU A 15 -0.40 -11.29 7.13
CA LEU A 15 -1.27 -10.90 8.24
C LEU A 15 -0.75 -9.63 8.93
N ARG A 16 0.56 -9.51 9.12
CA ARG A 16 1.18 -8.31 9.71
C ARG A 16 1.02 -7.11 8.77
N ALA A 17 1.27 -7.28 7.48
CA ALA A 17 1.10 -6.25 6.45
C ALA A 17 -0.30 -5.63 6.48
N LEU A 18 -1.35 -6.46 6.54
CA LEU A 18 -2.73 -6.00 6.62
C LEU A 18 -3.08 -5.30 7.95
N SER A 19 -2.30 -5.51 9.01
CA SER A 19 -2.50 -4.83 10.29
C SER A 19 -1.80 -3.48 10.37
N LEU A 20 -0.57 -3.38 9.84
CA LEU A 20 0.32 -2.26 10.14
C LEU A 20 0.76 -1.46 8.91
N GLN A 21 0.83 -2.07 7.73
CA GLN A 21 1.43 -1.44 6.56
C GLN A 21 0.42 -1.02 5.51
N VAL A 22 -0.58 -1.85 5.24
CA VAL A 22 -1.55 -1.63 4.16
C VAL A 22 -2.95 -2.00 4.60
N ARG A 23 -3.96 -1.42 3.94
CA ARG A 23 -5.37 -1.61 4.32
C ARG A 23 -5.98 -2.90 3.82
N LEU A 24 -5.54 -3.37 2.65
CA LEU A 24 -6.13 -4.49 1.95
C LEU A 24 -5.12 -5.16 1.03
N PHE A 25 -5.47 -6.32 0.50
CA PHE A 25 -4.75 -6.92 -0.61
C PHE A 25 -5.70 -7.52 -1.64
N GLY A 26 -5.37 -7.39 -2.92
CA GLY A 26 -5.98 -8.18 -3.97
C GLY A 26 -5.43 -9.62 -4.00
N GLN A 27 -6.31 -10.60 -4.24
CA GLN A 27 -5.89 -12.01 -4.35
C GLN A 27 -4.79 -12.22 -5.39
N ARG A 28 -4.90 -11.55 -6.54
CA ARG A 28 -3.94 -11.71 -7.65
C ARG A 28 -2.60 -11.05 -7.36
N GLN A 29 -2.58 -9.90 -6.68
CA GLN A 29 -1.36 -9.21 -6.26
C GLN A 29 -0.56 -10.09 -5.30
N LEU A 30 -1.22 -10.62 -4.27
CA LEU A 30 -0.58 -11.56 -3.35
C LEU A 30 -0.07 -12.80 -4.06
N ALA A 31 -0.87 -13.37 -4.97
CA ALA A 31 -0.45 -14.54 -5.72
C ALA A 31 0.81 -14.28 -6.55
N ALA A 32 0.85 -13.15 -7.26
CA ALA A 32 2.02 -12.74 -8.05
C ALA A 32 3.25 -12.55 -7.17
N ALA A 33 3.13 -11.76 -6.08
CA ALA A 33 4.27 -11.39 -5.25
C ALA A 33 4.79 -12.52 -4.35
N LEU A 34 3.90 -13.30 -3.71
CA LEU A 34 4.28 -14.21 -2.63
C LEU A 34 4.01 -15.70 -2.93
N TRP A 35 3.39 -16.01 -4.08
CA TRP A 35 3.14 -17.38 -4.54
C TRP A 35 3.67 -17.63 -5.96
N ALA A 36 4.60 -16.81 -6.45
CA ALA A 36 5.18 -16.95 -7.81
C ALA A 36 4.11 -17.05 -8.92
N GLY A 37 3.00 -16.32 -8.75
CA GLY A 37 1.86 -16.32 -9.68
C GLY A 37 0.84 -17.44 -9.46
N ASP A 38 1.05 -18.38 -8.53
CA ASP A 38 0.11 -19.47 -8.28
C ASP A 38 -1.14 -19.00 -7.51
N VAL A 39 -2.14 -18.57 -8.29
CA VAL A 39 -3.43 -18.08 -7.78
C VAL A 39 -4.21 -19.16 -7.03
N ALA A 40 -4.09 -20.43 -7.41
CA ALA A 40 -4.86 -21.51 -6.79
C ALA A 40 -4.35 -21.80 -5.37
N ASN A 41 -3.04 -21.89 -5.20
CA ASN A 41 -2.41 -22.09 -3.90
C ASN A 41 -2.58 -20.86 -3.00
N ALA A 42 -2.41 -19.64 -3.54
CA ALA A 42 -2.68 -18.40 -2.80
C ALA A 42 -4.13 -18.35 -2.30
N ARG A 43 -5.10 -18.62 -3.18
CA ARG A 43 -6.53 -18.67 -2.81
C ARG A 43 -6.81 -19.70 -1.73
N ARG A 44 -6.25 -20.92 -1.83
CA ARG A 44 -6.46 -21.97 -0.82
C ARG A 44 -5.94 -21.53 0.55
N ARG A 45 -4.78 -20.88 0.60
CA ARG A 45 -4.22 -20.38 1.87
C ARG A 45 -5.03 -19.21 2.43
N LEU A 46 -5.36 -18.23 1.61
CA LEU A 46 -6.17 -17.07 2.02
C LEU A 46 -7.57 -17.47 2.47
N LYS A 47 -8.20 -18.46 1.81
CA LYS A 47 -9.46 -19.04 2.27
C LYS A 47 -9.34 -19.61 3.68
N ARG A 48 -8.22 -20.29 4.01
CA ARG A 48 -8.01 -20.80 5.38
C ARG A 48 -7.95 -19.66 6.41
N PHE A 49 -7.35 -18.52 6.09
CA PHE A 49 -7.38 -17.37 6.99
C PHE A 49 -8.78 -16.83 7.20
N VAL A 50 -9.61 -16.79 6.16
CA VAL A 50 -11.02 -16.41 6.27
C VAL A 50 -11.79 -17.41 7.13
N ASP A 51 -11.60 -18.71 6.90
CA ASP A 51 -12.26 -19.77 7.67
C ASP A 51 -11.85 -19.76 9.16
N LEU A 52 -10.65 -19.25 9.47
CA LEU A 52 -10.14 -19.02 10.83
C LEU A 52 -10.56 -17.66 11.42
N GLY A 53 -11.30 -16.84 10.68
CA GLY A 53 -11.71 -15.50 11.11
C GLY A 53 -10.58 -14.46 11.15
N LEU A 54 -9.42 -14.75 10.56
CA LEU A 54 -8.26 -13.86 10.54
C LEU A 54 -8.38 -12.77 9.48
N LEU A 55 -9.07 -13.06 8.37
CA LEU A 55 -9.30 -12.13 7.26
C LEU A 55 -10.77 -12.10 6.88
N GLN A 56 -11.20 -10.98 6.31
CA GLN A 56 -12.48 -10.85 5.63
C GLN A 56 -12.25 -10.88 4.13
N ARG A 57 -13.13 -11.57 3.38
CA ARG A 57 -13.05 -11.66 1.93
C ARG A 57 -14.21 -10.91 1.30
N ASN A 58 -13.89 -9.91 0.48
CA ASN A 58 -14.89 -9.13 -0.23
C ASN A 58 -14.67 -9.23 -1.75
N ILE A 59 -15.74 -8.97 -2.50
CA ILE A 59 -15.70 -8.80 -3.95
C ILE A 59 -16.12 -7.36 -4.24
N VAL A 60 -15.28 -6.64 -4.97
CA VAL A 60 -15.43 -5.20 -5.22
C VAL A 60 -15.12 -4.90 -6.68
N LEU A 61 -15.60 -3.77 -7.20
CA LEU A 61 -15.20 -3.27 -8.50
C LEU A 61 -13.94 -2.40 -8.33
N ALA A 62 -12.86 -2.79 -8.99
CA ALA A 62 -11.60 -2.03 -8.97
C ALA A 62 -10.99 -1.99 -10.38
N ARG A 63 -10.26 -0.92 -10.68
CA ARG A 63 -9.47 -0.85 -11.91
C ARG A 63 -8.26 -1.77 -11.76
N PRO A 64 -7.94 -2.63 -12.73
CA PRO A 64 -6.71 -3.41 -12.70
C PRO A 64 -5.48 -2.50 -12.57
N LEU A 65 -4.55 -2.80 -11.69
CA LEU A 65 -3.39 -1.95 -11.44
C LEU A 65 -2.44 -1.91 -12.63
N PRO A 66 -1.84 -0.74 -12.95
CA PRO A 66 -0.72 -0.68 -13.86
C PRO A 66 0.49 -1.45 -13.33
N ASP A 67 1.40 -1.81 -14.25
CA ASP A 67 2.66 -2.45 -13.84
C ASP A 67 3.50 -1.42 -13.09
N LEU A 68 3.75 -1.68 -11.80
CA LEU A 68 4.56 -0.82 -10.94
C LEU A 68 5.98 -1.36 -10.88
N LEU A 69 6.80 -0.97 -11.87
CA LEU A 69 8.19 -1.42 -11.96
C LEU A 69 9.15 -0.52 -11.17
N SER A 70 8.84 0.77 -11.11
CA SER A 70 9.63 1.80 -10.43
C SER A 70 8.73 3.00 -10.09
N PRO A 71 9.19 3.91 -9.20
CA PRO A 71 8.56 5.21 -9.03
C PRO A 71 8.44 5.93 -10.39
N VAL A 72 7.38 6.72 -10.56
CA VAL A 72 7.30 7.74 -11.62
C VAL A 72 8.33 8.83 -11.37
N PHE A 73 8.48 9.23 -10.12
CA PHE A 73 9.33 10.34 -9.74
C PHE A 73 9.91 10.13 -8.34
N VAL A 74 11.14 10.60 -8.15
CA VAL A 74 11.87 10.58 -6.89
C VAL A 74 12.47 11.97 -6.70
N TRP A 75 12.38 12.50 -5.49
CA TRP A 75 12.95 13.79 -5.11
C TRP A 75 13.60 13.71 -3.74
N GLN A 76 14.66 14.48 -3.55
CA GLN A 76 15.33 14.66 -2.27
C GLN A 76 15.64 16.15 -2.03
N PRO A 77 15.77 16.57 -0.75
CA PRO A 77 16.13 17.95 -0.42
C PRO A 77 17.40 18.41 -1.15
N GLY A 78 17.28 19.54 -1.86
CA GLY A 78 18.37 20.12 -2.65
C GLY A 78 18.26 19.85 -4.16
N ASP A 79 17.42 18.91 -4.60
CA ASP A 79 17.11 18.73 -6.02
C ASP A 79 16.23 19.88 -6.55
N GLU A 80 16.22 20.05 -7.87
CA GLU A 80 15.34 21.01 -8.55
C GLU A 80 13.85 20.70 -8.32
N ASN A 81 13.03 21.75 -8.36
CA ASN A 81 11.59 21.60 -8.22
C ASN A 81 11.00 20.76 -9.38
N PRO A 82 10.07 19.84 -9.09
CA PRO A 82 9.47 18.99 -10.10
C PRO A 82 8.56 19.76 -11.06
N ASP A 83 8.46 19.29 -12.30
CA ASP A 83 7.32 19.60 -13.15
C ASP A 83 6.11 18.76 -12.72
N ALA A 84 5.29 19.35 -11.84
CA ALA A 84 4.07 18.72 -11.32
C ALA A 84 3.09 18.32 -12.44
N SER A 85 3.06 19.06 -13.56
CA SER A 85 2.17 18.76 -14.69
C SER A 85 2.64 17.53 -15.45
N GLN A 86 3.96 17.41 -15.65
CA GLN A 86 4.54 16.23 -16.27
C GLN A 86 4.32 14.98 -15.43
N ILE A 87 4.52 15.06 -14.11
CA ILE A 87 4.28 13.93 -13.19
C ILE A 87 2.81 13.52 -13.22
N ALA A 88 1.88 14.47 -13.07
CA ALA A 88 0.45 14.20 -13.11
C ALA A 88 0.03 13.52 -14.44
N PHE A 89 0.56 13.99 -15.57
CA PHE A 89 0.29 13.38 -16.87
C PHE A 89 0.79 11.94 -16.96
N GLN A 90 1.99 11.64 -16.46
CA GLN A 90 2.55 10.29 -16.45
C GLN A 90 1.71 9.34 -15.59
N LEU A 91 1.28 9.78 -14.41
CA LEU A 91 0.41 9.02 -13.52
C LEU A 91 -0.94 8.70 -14.17
N GLN A 92 -1.65 9.72 -14.64
CA GLN A 92 -2.95 9.55 -15.29
C GLN A 92 -2.87 8.64 -16.53
N SER A 93 -1.78 8.74 -17.29
CA SER A 93 -1.57 7.92 -18.49
C SER A 93 -1.47 6.43 -18.18
N ARG A 94 -0.94 6.03 -17.01
CA ARG A 94 -0.88 4.61 -16.58
C ARG A 94 -2.27 4.00 -16.36
N TRP A 95 -3.25 4.83 -16.02
CA TRP A 95 -4.63 4.43 -15.74
C TRP A 95 -5.56 4.44 -16.95
N ARG A 96 -5.11 5.05 -18.05
CA ARG A 96 -5.91 5.22 -19.27
C ARG A 96 -6.39 3.86 -19.79
N TYR A 97 -7.68 3.78 -20.11
CA TYR A 97 -8.35 2.60 -20.67
C TYR A 97 -8.49 1.36 -19.75
N ARG A 98 -8.31 1.53 -18.43
CA ARG A 98 -8.48 0.44 -17.46
C ARG A 98 -9.90 0.40 -16.87
N ALA A 99 -10.77 -0.38 -17.51
CA ALA A 99 -12.14 -0.57 -17.04
C ALA A 99 -12.22 -1.29 -15.68
N LEU A 100 -13.23 -0.95 -14.87
CA LEU A 100 -13.51 -1.61 -13.60
C LEU A 100 -13.76 -3.11 -13.80
N ARG A 101 -13.18 -3.93 -12.92
CA ARG A 101 -13.36 -5.38 -12.89
C ARG A 101 -13.68 -5.87 -11.49
N SER A 102 -14.49 -6.93 -11.43
CA SER A 102 -14.73 -7.66 -10.19
C SER A 102 -13.42 -8.22 -9.65
N THR A 103 -13.04 -7.79 -8.46
CA THR A 103 -11.76 -8.04 -7.82
C THR A 103 -12.00 -8.61 -6.43
N VAL A 104 -11.34 -9.74 -6.14
CA VAL A 104 -11.36 -10.35 -4.81
C VAL A 104 -10.31 -9.67 -3.95
N ILE A 105 -10.75 -9.07 -2.85
CA ILE A 105 -9.88 -8.42 -1.88
C ILE A 105 -9.97 -9.10 -0.52
N PHE A 106 -8.91 -8.95 0.26
CA PHE A 106 -8.83 -9.39 1.64
C PHE A 106 -8.55 -8.20 2.55
N LEU A 107 -9.31 -8.15 3.64
CA LEU A 107 -9.21 -7.13 4.68
C LEU A 107 -8.82 -7.79 5.99
N PRO A 108 -8.10 -7.08 6.88
CA PRO A 108 -7.81 -7.58 8.21
C PRO A 108 -9.09 -7.75 9.03
N SER A 109 -9.19 -8.83 9.81
CA SER A 109 -10.19 -8.90 10.88
C SER A 109 -9.68 -8.20 12.14
N ASP A 110 -10.58 -7.88 13.07
CA ASP A 110 -10.19 -7.19 14.30
C ASP A 110 -9.27 -8.06 15.16
N ILE A 111 -9.33 -9.39 15.01
CA ILE A 111 -8.42 -10.33 15.68
C ILE A 111 -6.97 -10.04 15.31
N ILE A 112 -6.67 -9.91 14.01
CA ILE A 112 -5.28 -9.72 13.57
C ILE A 112 -4.83 -8.28 13.70
N VAL A 113 -5.75 -7.31 13.58
CA VAL A 113 -5.45 -5.90 13.89
C VAL A 113 -4.99 -5.79 15.35
N ASN A 114 -5.77 -6.31 16.29
CA ASN A 114 -5.45 -6.26 17.71
C ASN A 114 -4.19 -7.06 18.05
N HIS A 115 -4.00 -8.23 17.43
CA HIS A 115 -2.83 -9.07 17.67
C HIS A 115 -1.50 -8.37 17.33
N PHE A 116 -1.48 -7.61 16.24
CA PHE A 116 -0.28 -6.88 15.80
C PHE A 116 -0.22 -5.43 16.30
N GLY A 117 -1.23 -4.94 17.02
CA GLY A 117 -1.29 -3.55 17.50
C GLY A 117 -1.63 -2.52 16.41
N GLY A 118 -2.31 -2.95 15.35
CA GLY A 118 -2.68 -2.10 14.23
C GLY A 118 -3.93 -1.26 14.47
N ARG A 119 -4.35 -0.53 13.43
CA ARG A 119 -5.59 0.25 13.42
C ARG A 119 -6.39 0.00 12.16
N LYS A 120 -7.68 -0.27 12.34
CA LYS A 120 -8.61 -0.47 11.23
C LYS A 120 -9.22 0.86 10.80
N LYS A 121 -9.27 1.11 9.50
CA LYS A 121 -10.06 2.17 8.89
C LYS A 121 -11.08 1.55 7.94
N ALA A 122 -12.26 2.12 7.86
CA ALA A 122 -13.27 1.65 6.92
C ALA A 122 -12.75 1.85 5.49
N VAL A 123 -12.83 0.79 4.67
CA VAL A 123 -12.48 0.88 3.26
C VAL A 123 -13.68 1.38 2.48
N MET A 124 -13.53 2.51 1.80
CA MET A 124 -14.55 3.09 0.94
C MET A 124 -14.45 2.49 -0.46
N SER A 125 -15.58 2.10 -1.06
CA SER A 125 -15.61 1.47 -2.40
C SER A 125 -14.90 2.31 -3.47
N ALA A 126 -14.97 3.65 -3.38
CA ALA A 126 -14.30 4.57 -4.30
C ALA A 126 -12.77 4.57 -4.17
N GLN A 127 -12.22 4.16 -3.02
CA GLN A 127 -10.77 4.19 -2.72
C GLN A 127 -10.09 2.83 -2.94
N VAL A 128 -10.84 1.76 -3.19
CA VAL A 128 -10.27 0.41 -3.31
C VAL A 128 -9.16 0.32 -4.36
N SER A 129 -9.34 0.94 -5.54
CA SER A 129 -8.32 0.87 -6.59
C SER A 129 -7.01 1.56 -6.16
N HIS A 130 -7.14 2.64 -5.39
CA HIS A 130 -6.03 3.37 -4.83
C HIS A 130 -5.33 2.54 -3.73
N ASP A 131 -6.08 2.04 -2.74
CA ASP A 131 -5.54 1.20 -1.67
C ASP A 131 -4.87 -0.08 -2.21
N LEU A 132 -5.41 -0.67 -3.30
CA LEU A 132 -4.76 -1.78 -4.00
C LEU A 132 -3.40 -1.37 -4.55
N GLY A 133 -3.30 -0.17 -5.11
CA GLY A 133 -2.05 0.37 -5.64
C GLY A 133 -1.00 0.63 -4.58
N VAL A 134 -1.37 1.27 -3.46
CA VAL A 134 -0.49 1.43 -2.28
C VAL A 134 0.02 0.06 -1.81
N SER A 135 -0.87 -0.95 -1.83
CA SER A 135 -0.51 -2.32 -1.46
C SER A 135 0.45 -2.99 -2.44
N GLU A 136 0.34 -2.66 -3.73
CA GLU A 136 1.30 -3.12 -4.74
C GLU A 136 2.67 -2.49 -4.55
N VAL A 137 2.74 -1.20 -4.23
CA VAL A 137 4.00 -0.51 -3.89
C VAL A 137 4.67 -1.18 -2.70
N TRP A 138 3.90 -1.47 -1.63
CA TRP A 138 4.45 -2.19 -0.49
C TRP A 138 4.93 -3.60 -0.87
N LEU A 139 4.19 -4.33 -1.70
CA LEU A 139 4.62 -5.67 -2.19
C LEU A 139 5.90 -5.58 -3.01
N TRP A 140 6.05 -4.54 -3.83
CA TRP A 140 7.28 -4.28 -4.57
C TRP A 140 8.46 -4.10 -3.61
N PHE A 141 8.31 -3.29 -2.54
CA PHE A 141 9.35 -3.18 -1.50
C PHE A 141 9.57 -4.51 -0.78
N CYS A 142 8.51 -5.25 -0.45
CA CYS A 142 8.62 -6.53 0.23
C CYS A 142 9.47 -7.54 -0.54
N CYS A 143 9.39 -7.55 -1.88
CA CYS A 143 10.15 -8.45 -2.72
C CYS A 143 11.54 -7.93 -3.10
N ASN A 144 11.70 -6.61 -3.28
CA ASN A 144 12.93 -6.03 -3.85
C ASN A 144 13.80 -5.30 -2.82
N GLN A 145 13.21 -4.72 -1.78
CA GLN A 145 13.91 -3.97 -0.72
C GLN A 145 13.28 -4.23 0.66
N PRO A 146 13.46 -5.43 1.26
CA PRO A 146 12.74 -5.83 2.47
C PRO A 146 12.98 -4.93 3.69
N CYS A 147 14.10 -4.22 3.74
CA CYS A 147 14.38 -3.21 4.77
C CYS A 147 13.35 -2.06 4.72
N TYR A 148 13.02 -1.57 3.53
CA TYR A 148 12.04 -0.49 3.36
C TYR A 148 10.62 -0.99 3.63
N ALA A 149 10.28 -2.20 3.22
CA ALA A 149 8.98 -2.79 3.57
C ALA A 149 8.76 -2.95 5.09
N SER A 150 9.85 -3.14 5.85
CA SER A 150 9.83 -3.23 7.32
C SER A 150 9.76 -1.85 7.98
N ALA A 151 10.41 -0.85 7.38
CA ALA A 151 10.36 0.56 7.79
C ALA A 151 9.02 1.24 7.43
N TRP A 152 8.18 0.61 6.60
CA TRP A 152 6.92 1.18 6.18
C TRP A 152 5.94 1.38 7.35
N ARG A 153 5.31 2.55 7.39
CA ARG A 153 4.13 2.86 8.21
C ARG A 153 3.04 3.36 7.27
N GLY A 154 1.93 2.62 7.17
CA GLY A 154 0.79 3.05 6.36
C GLY A 154 0.01 4.18 7.03
N GLU A 155 -0.83 4.87 6.25
CA GLU A 155 -1.64 6.01 6.70
C GLU A 155 -2.33 5.80 8.07
N ASN A 156 -2.84 4.60 8.35
CA ASN A 156 -3.55 4.32 9.62
C ASN A 156 -2.65 4.34 10.87
N MET A 157 -1.34 4.19 10.68
CA MET A 157 -0.34 4.20 11.74
C MET A 157 0.30 5.58 11.94
N ILE A 158 0.06 6.53 11.04
CA ILE A 158 0.56 7.90 11.15
C ILE A 158 -0.33 8.67 12.12
N THR A 159 0.14 8.84 13.37
CA THR A 159 -0.63 9.51 14.43
C THR A 159 -0.23 10.97 14.66
N ASP A 160 1.01 11.31 14.33
CA ASP A 160 1.64 12.55 14.74
C ASP A 160 1.70 13.50 13.55
N ARG A 161 0.52 13.99 13.15
CA ARG A 161 0.37 14.96 12.07
C ARG A 161 0.07 16.34 12.65
N GLU A 162 0.83 17.34 12.22
CA GLU A 162 0.51 18.73 12.54
C GLU A 162 -0.65 19.25 11.66
N PRO A 163 -1.49 20.16 12.16
CA PRO A 163 -2.52 20.79 11.34
C PRO A 163 -1.96 21.39 10.05
N GLY A 164 -2.56 21.07 8.89
CA GLY A 164 -2.17 21.61 7.59
C GLY A 164 -1.21 20.74 6.76
N GLN A 165 -0.50 19.80 7.38
CA GLN A 165 0.38 18.85 6.71
C GLN A 165 -0.36 17.99 5.67
N VAL A 166 0.17 17.67 4.49
CA VAL A 166 -0.47 16.70 3.57
C VAL A 166 -0.25 15.28 4.10
N MET A 167 -1.29 14.43 4.14
CA MET A 167 -1.11 13.04 4.59
C MET A 167 -0.61 12.19 3.41
N PRO A 168 0.61 11.61 3.49
CA PRO A 168 1.07 10.66 2.49
C PRO A 168 0.35 9.33 2.65
N ASP A 169 0.37 8.50 1.61
CA ASP A 169 -0.15 7.13 1.69
C ASP A 169 0.65 6.25 2.65
N ALA A 170 1.96 6.49 2.72
CA ALA A 170 2.84 5.91 3.71
C ALA A 170 4.09 6.73 3.95
N ILE A 171 4.77 6.41 5.05
CA ILE A 171 6.11 6.89 5.35
C ILE A 171 7.05 5.70 5.57
N LEU A 172 8.32 5.86 5.20
CA LEU A 172 9.40 5.04 5.71
C LEU A 172 9.99 5.74 6.93
N VAL A 173 10.21 5.00 8.00
CA VAL A 173 10.85 5.51 9.21
C VAL A 173 12.29 5.03 9.35
N ASP A 174 13.11 5.80 10.05
CA ASP A 174 14.47 5.41 10.42
C ASP A 174 14.51 4.47 11.64
N ALA A 175 15.72 4.21 12.16
CA ALA A 175 15.92 3.36 13.34
C ALA A 175 15.33 3.96 14.64
N ASN A 176 15.04 5.26 14.66
CA ASN A 176 14.44 5.98 15.79
C ASN A 176 12.93 6.18 15.60
N ASP A 177 12.31 5.47 14.65
CA ASP A 177 10.90 5.59 14.27
C ASP A 177 10.53 7.01 13.77
N GLN A 178 11.52 7.80 13.31
CA GLN A 178 11.30 9.13 12.75
C GLN A 178 11.05 9.05 11.24
N PRO A 179 10.19 9.90 10.66
CA PRO A 179 9.97 9.96 9.22
C PRO A 179 11.29 10.20 8.46
N ALA A 180 11.59 9.33 7.50
CA ALA A 180 12.80 9.39 6.68
C ALA A 180 12.50 9.54 5.18
N MET A 181 11.33 9.10 4.72
CA MET A 181 10.88 9.25 3.33
C MET A 181 9.36 9.18 3.25
N LEU A 182 8.76 10.00 2.39
CA LEU A 182 7.34 9.94 2.07
C LEU A 182 7.09 9.05 0.84
N ILE A 183 6.03 8.26 0.87
CA ILE A 183 5.61 7.43 -0.27
C ILE A 183 4.18 7.82 -0.63
N GLU A 184 3.99 8.14 -1.91
CA GLU A 184 2.68 8.45 -2.48
C GLU A 184 2.41 7.55 -3.68
N PHE A 185 1.18 7.04 -3.79
CA PHE A 185 0.71 6.31 -4.95
C PHE A 185 -0.21 7.22 -5.79
N GLY A 186 0.26 7.60 -6.97
CA GLY A 186 -0.44 8.53 -7.83
C GLY A 186 -1.51 7.84 -8.69
N GLY A 187 -2.76 8.15 -8.37
CA GLY A 187 -3.92 7.77 -9.19
C GLY A 187 -4.24 8.80 -10.27
N ASP A 188 -5.50 9.23 -10.29
CA ASP A 188 -6.01 10.29 -11.16
C ASP A 188 -5.65 11.70 -10.62
N TYR A 189 -4.45 11.91 -10.08
CA TYR A 189 -4.05 13.18 -9.45
C TYR A 189 -3.86 14.27 -10.48
N ASP A 190 -4.28 15.49 -10.16
CA ASP A 190 -3.95 16.69 -10.93
C ASP A 190 -2.60 17.29 -10.50
N ALA A 191 -2.10 18.23 -11.30
CA ALA A 191 -0.84 18.91 -11.03
C ALA A 191 -0.87 19.68 -9.69
N GLY A 192 -2.03 20.20 -9.29
CA GLY A 192 -2.19 20.93 -8.03
C GLY A 192 -1.96 20.05 -6.81
N ARG A 193 -2.48 18.81 -6.83
CA ARG A 193 -2.24 17.83 -5.76
C ARG A 193 -0.76 17.43 -5.67
N ILE A 194 -0.09 17.26 -6.81
CA ILE A 194 1.34 16.95 -6.84
C ILE A 194 2.18 18.12 -6.29
N ALA A 195 1.85 19.35 -6.67
CA ALA A 195 2.51 20.55 -6.15
C ALA A 195 2.32 20.71 -4.64
N ALA A 196 1.10 20.53 -4.13
CA ALA A 196 0.83 20.62 -2.69
C ALA A 196 1.58 19.55 -1.88
N PHE A 197 1.71 18.33 -2.42
CA PHE A 197 2.51 17.28 -1.81
C PHE A 197 4.01 17.63 -1.80
N HIS A 198 4.52 18.19 -2.91
CA HIS A 198 5.90 18.65 -2.99
C HIS A 198 6.20 19.77 -1.99
N ASP A 199 5.36 20.80 -1.94
CA ASP A 199 5.53 21.93 -1.02
C ASP A 199 5.57 21.49 0.44
N ASP A 200 4.71 20.52 0.80
CA ASP A 200 4.69 19.91 2.12
C ASP A 200 5.96 19.08 2.40
N ALA A 201 6.46 18.31 1.42
CA ALA A 201 7.70 17.56 1.57
C ALA A 201 8.92 18.48 1.73
N VAL A 202 8.96 19.59 0.98
CA VAL A 202 9.98 20.65 1.11
C VAL A 202 9.95 21.28 2.49
N LEU A 203 8.75 21.63 2.99
CA LEU A 203 8.57 22.20 4.32
C LEU A 203 9.10 21.28 5.43
N ARG A 204 8.91 19.96 5.27
CA ARG A 204 9.39 18.95 6.23
C ARG A 204 10.87 18.57 6.02
N GLY A 205 11.48 18.96 4.92
CA GLY A 205 12.82 18.53 4.53
C GLY A 205 12.93 17.01 4.30
N LEU A 206 11.85 16.37 3.84
CA LEU A 206 11.80 14.91 3.66
C LEU A 206 11.83 14.52 2.19
N PRO A 207 12.67 13.54 1.78
CA PRO A 207 12.63 13.02 0.43
C PRO A 207 11.33 12.23 0.19
N TYR A 208 10.97 12.04 -1.08
CA TYR A 208 9.77 11.28 -1.42
C TYR A 208 9.86 10.48 -2.72
N GLN A 209 8.96 9.51 -2.84
CA GLN A 209 8.72 8.78 -4.08
C GLN A 209 7.24 8.84 -4.45
N ILE A 210 6.97 9.09 -5.73
CA ILE A 210 5.64 9.02 -6.31
C ILE A 210 5.59 7.82 -7.26
N TRP A 211 4.68 6.89 -6.98
CA TRP A 211 4.52 5.63 -7.69
C TRP A 211 3.31 5.61 -8.63
#